data_AF-A0A7C3XRV4-F1
#
_entry.id   AF-A0A7C3XRV4-F1
#
_cell.length_a   1.000
_cell.length_b   1.000
_cell.length_c   1.000
_cell.angle_alpha   90.00
_cell.angle_beta   90.00
_cell.angle_gamma   90.00
#
_symmetry.space_group_name_H-M   'P 1'
#
loop_
_entity.id
_entity.type
_entity.pdbx_description
1 polymer ?
#
loop_
_entity_poly.entity_id
_entity_poly.type
_entity_poly.pdbx_seq_one_letter_code
_entity_poly.pdbx_strand_id
1 'polypeptide(L)'
;FILVNAGCFLRVVTQTLTDFDRRFFAIVGISGTLEVTGLAWWGLGLAAIMWRGRREMAEVRAASARPGQITADHLVADVVEWYPQTGEVFDRFGFGAIRNPILRRTIGRGVTVARASSLGGVDLEEFLRSLNEAAGANRQL
;
A
#
# COMPACT_ATOMS: atom_id res chain seq x y z
N PHE A 1 1.76 25.18 1.51
CA PHE A 1 0.53 25.65 2.16
C PHE A 1 0.25 27.13 1.96
N ILE A 2 1.27 28.01 1.92
CA ILE A 2 1.07 29.46 1.76
C ILE A 2 0.26 29.81 0.50
N LEU A 3 0.57 29.22 -0.66
CA LEU A 3 -0.13 29.52 -1.93
C LEU A 3 -1.62 29.16 -1.91
N VAL A 4 -1.96 28.00 -1.35
CA VAL A 4 -3.35 27.52 -1.23
C VAL A 4 -4.13 28.38 -0.22
N ASN A 5 -3.54 28.67 0.94
CA ASN A 5 -4.18 29.51 1.96
C ASN A 5 -4.38 30.95 1.47
N ALA A 6 -3.40 31.50 0.77
CA ALA A 6 -3.49 32.84 0.17
C ALA A 6 -4.57 32.89 -0.94
N GLY A 7 -4.64 31.86 -1.79
CA GLY A 7 -5.69 31.72 -2.79
C GLY A 7 -7.09 31.65 -2.15
N CYS A 8 -7.29 30.78 -1.16
CA CYS A 8 -8.58 30.64 -0.48
C CYS A 8 -9.01 31.92 0.26
N PHE A 9 -8.07 32.57 0.96
CA PHE A 9 -8.32 33.85 1.61
C PHE A 9 -8.73 34.92 0.59
N LEU A 10 -7.98 35.04 -0.51
CA LEU A 10 -8.28 36.00 -1.57
C LEU A 10 -9.65 35.70 -2.20
N ARG A 11 -9.99 34.44 -2.42
CA ARG A 11 -11.29 34.01 -2.97
C ARG A 11 -12.46 34.41 -2.09
N VAL A 12 -12.39 34.12 -0.78
CA VAL A 12 -13.46 34.47 0.18
C VAL A 12 -13.64 35.99 0.26
N VAL A 13 -12.55 36.75 0.36
CA VAL A 13 -12.61 38.23 0.42
C VAL A 13 -13.16 38.83 -0.88
N THR A 14 -12.73 38.32 -2.03
CA THR A 14 -13.15 38.86 -3.33
C THR A 14 -14.57 38.47 -3.72
N GLN A 15 -15.07 37.31 -3.27
CA GLN A 15 -16.48 36.93 -3.44
C GLN A 15 -17.42 37.88 -2.69
N THR A 16 -17.06 38.32 -1.48
CA THR A 16 -17.83 39.36 -0.78
C THR A 16 -17.74 40.71 -1.49
N LEU A 17 -16.60 41.05 -2.09
CA LEU A 17 -16.42 42.33 -2.80
C LEU A 17 -17.09 42.37 -4.19
N THR A 18 -17.27 41.23 -4.87
CA THR A 18 -18.00 41.18 -6.15
C THR A 18 -19.47 41.58 -6.04
N ASP A 19 -20.05 41.53 -4.83
CA ASP A 19 -21.40 42.03 -4.56
C ASP A 19 -21.49 43.57 -4.68
N PHE A 20 -20.36 44.27 -4.60
CA PHE A 20 -20.28 45.73 -4.64
C PHE A 20 -19.69 46.28 -5.95
N ASP A 21 -18.77 45.58 -6.60
CA ASP A 21 -18.17 46.01 -7.88
C ASP A 21 -17.75 44.82 -8.77
N ARG A 22 -18.09 44.88 -10.06
CA ARG A 22 -17.75 43.84 -11.06
C ARG A 22 -16.24 43.66 -11.29
N ARG A 23 -15.41 44.64 -10.97
CA ARG A 23 -13.94 44.56 -11.16
C ARG A 23 -13.29 43.44 -10.34
N PHE A 24 -13.92 43.04 -9.24
CA PHE A 24 -13.40 41.98 -8.37
C PHE A 24 -13.49 40.57 -8.99
N PHE A 25 -14.29 40.36 -10.06
CA PHE A 25 -14.33 39.07 -10.79
C PHE A 25 -12.99 38.71 -11.43
N ALA A 26 -12.22 39.70 -11.88
CA ALA A 26 -10.87 39.45 -12.41
C ALA A 26 -9.91 38.93 -11.33
N ILE A 27 -10.07 39.41 -10.10
CA ILE A 27 -9.24 39.02 -8.95
C ILE A 27 -9.62 37.62 -8.44
N VAL A 28 -10.90 37.26 -8.51
CA VAL A 28 -11.35 35.87 -8.27
C VAL A 28 -10.63 34.90 -9.23
N GLY A 29 -10.46 35.27 -10.50
CA GLY A 29 -9.69 34.47 -11.47
C GLY A 29 -8.23 34.24 -11.05
N ILE A 30 -7.56 35.28 -10.52
CA ILE A 30 -6.18 35.20 -9.99
C ILE A 30 -6.12 34.30 -8.75
N SER A 31 -7.12 34.34 -7.88
CA SER A 31 -7.17 33.47 -6.71
C SER A 31 -7.22 31.98 -7.10
N GLY A 32 -8.01 31.63 -8.12
CA GLY A 32 -8.12 30.27 -8.62
C GLY A 32 -6.81 29.73 -9.21
N THR A 33 -6.05 30.56 -9.94
CA THR A 33 -4.75 30.13 -10.48
C THR A 33 -3.73 29.87 -9.37
N LEU A 34 -3.70 30.70 -8.32
CA LEU A 34 -2.85 30.48 -7.15
C LEU A 34 -3.20 29.16 -6.42
N GLU A 35 -4.49 28.84 -6.28
CA GLU A 35 -4.92 27.57 -5.67
C GLU A 35 -4.50 26.36 -6.52
N VAL A 36 -4.76 26.40 -7.82
CA VAL A 36 -4.42 25.30 -8.75
C VAL A 36 -2.91 25.08 -8.79
N THR A 37 -2.11 26.14 -8.86
CA THR A 37 -0.65 26.03 -8.80
C THR A 37 -0.19 25.45 -7.47
N GLY A 38 -0.81 25.86 -6.35
CA GLY A 38 -0.48 25.36 -5.02
C GLY A 38 -0.78 23.87 -4.86
N LEU A 39 -1.95 23.43 -5.34
CA LEU A 39 -2.35 22.02 -5.33
C LEU A 39 -1.52 21.17 -6.28
N ALA A 40 -1.19 21.69 -7.47
CA ALA A 40 -0.34 20.99 -8.42
C ALA A 40 1.06 20.76 -7.85
N TRP A 41 1.68 21.80 -7.28
CA TRP A 41 2.99 21.69 -6.64
C TRP A 41 3.00 20.69 -5.48
N TRP A 42 2.01 20.81 -4.58
CA TRP A 42 1.88 19.89 -3.45
C TRP A 42 1.60 18.45 -3.91
N GLY A 43 0.71 18.26 -4.87
CA GLY A 43 0.34 16.96 -5.41
C GLY A 43 1.50 16.25 -6.08
N LEU A 44 2.32 16.97 -6.85
CA LEU A 44 3.56 16.44 -7.42
C LEU A 44 4.56 16.02 -6.33
N GLY A 45 4.73 16.83 -5.29
CA GLY A 45 5.56 16.49 -4.13
C GLY A 45 5.07 15.24 -3.40
N LEU A 46 3.76 15.14 -3.14
CA LEU A 46 3.16 13.97 -2.52
C LEU A 46 3.34 12.71 -3.39
N ALA A 47 3.12 12.82 -4.70
CA ALA A 47 3.31 11.71 -5.63
C ALA A 47 4.78 11.23 -5.63
N ALA A 48 5.74 12.15 -5.63
CA ALA A 48 7.16 11.84 -5.54
C ALA A 48 7.51 11.09 -4.24
N ILE A 49 6.98 11.54 -3.09
CA ILE A 49 7.17 10.86 -1.80
C ILE A 49 6.57 9.45 -1.83
N MET A 50 5.35 9.29 -2.35
CA MET A 50 4.70 7.98 -2.48
C MET A 50 5.46 7.03 -3.41
N TRP A 51 5.97 7.53 -4.54
CA TRP A 51 6.78 6.73 -5.45
C TRP A 51 8.09 6.29 -4.80
N ARG A 52 8.78 7.19 -4.11
CA ARG A 52 10.02 6.87 -3.39
C ARG A 52 9.78 5.83 -2.30
N GLY A 53 8.76 6.02 -1.45
CA GLY A 53 8.40 5.05 -0.41
C GLY A 53 8.04 3.67 -0.98
N ARG A 54 7.33 3.61 -2.12
CA ARG A 54 7.06 2.33 -2.81
C ARG A 54 8.33 1.64 -3.31
N ARG A 55 9.30 2.40 -3.82
CA ARG A 55 10.59 1.85 -4.26
C ARG A 55 11.43 1.34 -3.09
N GLU A 56 11.56 2.13 -2.02
CA GLU A 56 12.29 1.73 -0.81
C GLU A 56 11.70 0.44 -0.22
N MET A 57 10.37 0.32 -0.14
CA MET A 57 9.69 -0.90 0.31
C MET A 57 9.91 -2.10 -0.62
N ALA A 58 10.00 -1.87 -1.93
CA ALA A 58 10.30 -2.93 -2.90
C ALA A 58 11.76 -3.38 -2.81
N GLU A 59 12.70 -2.46 -2.59
CA GLU A 59 14.12 -2.73 -2.41
C GLU A 59 14.38 -3.50 -1.10
N VAL A 60 13.78 -3.10 0.03
CA VAL A 60 13.86 -3.85 1.29
C VAL A 60 13.35 -5.28 1.13
N ARG A 61 12.27 -5.49 0.37
CA ARG A 61 11.73 -6.83 0.08
C ARG A 61 12.61 -7.63 -0.87
N ALA A 62 13.13 -7.01 -1.92
CA ALA A 62 14.08 -7.67 -2.81
C ALA A 62 15.37 -8.08 -2.07
N ALA A 63 15.76 -7.29 -1.06
CA ALA A 63 16.89 -7.58 -0.19
C ALA A 63 16.59 -8.60 0.92
N SER A 64 15.32 -8.82 1.29
CA SER A 64 14.97 -9.88 2.25
C SER A 64 15.23 -11.26 1.64
N ALA A 65 16.27 -11.91 2.16
CA ALA A 65 16.67 -13.24 1.75
C ALA A 65 15.58 -14.27 2.09
N ARG A 66 15.46 -15.31 1.26
CA ARG A 66 14.61 -16.47 1.54
C ARG A 66 15.04 -17.08 2.88
N PRO A 67 14.12 -17.19 3.86
CA PRO A 67 14.49 -17.73 5.18
C PRO A 67 14.84 -19.22 5.11
N GLY A 68 15.43 -19.77 6.17
CA GLY A 68 15.62 -21.21 6.30
C GLY A 68 14.32 -21.94 6.63
N GLN A 69 13.43 -21.27 7.37
CA GLN A 69 12.17 -21.80 7.89
C GLN A 69 11.07 -20.74 7.79
N ILE A 70 9.83 -21.15 7.49
CA ILE A 70 8.65 -20.29 7.50
C ILE A 70 8.12 -20.20 8.93
N THR A 71 8.00 -18.98 9.45
CA THR A 71 7.46 -18.67 10.78
C THR A 71 6.11 -17.94 10.68
N ALA A 72 5.44 -17.81 11.82
CA ALA A 72 4.09 -17.26 11.96
C ALA A 72 3.96 -15.78 11.55
N ASP A 73 5.05 -15.02 11.67
CA ASP A 73 5.14 -13.58 11.40
C ASP A 73 5.39 -13.25 9.92
N HIS A 74 5.82 -14.23 9.13
CA HIS A 74 5.99 -14.03 7.69
C HIS A 74 4.66 -13.72 7.00
N LEU A 75 4.71 -12.83 6.01
CA LEU A 75 3.55 -12.50 5.19
C LEU A 75 3.28 -13.62 4.19
N VAL A 76 2.00 -13.95 4.01
CA VAL A 76 1.55 -15.00 3.09
C VAL A 76 2.03 -14.75 1.65
N ALA A 77 2.01 -13.49 1.20
CA ALA A 77 2.52 -13.14 -0.12
C ALA A 77 4.02 -13.43 -0.28
N ASP A 78 4.82 -13.15 0.74
CA ASP A 78 6.27 -13.35 0.71
C ASP A 78 6.61 -14.85 0.76
N VAL A 79 5.87 -15.64 1.56
CA VAL A 79 6.03 -17.10 1.61
C VAL A 79 5.81 -17.74 0.23
N VAL A 80 4.76 -17.34 -0.49
CA VAL A 80 4.49 -17.84 -1.85
C VAL A 80 5.51 -17.35 -2.86
N GLU A 81 6.10 -16.18 -2.65
CA GLU A 81 7.17 -15.64 -3.50
C GLU A 81 8.50 -16.39 -3.30
N TRP A 82 8.88 -16.66 -2.04
CA TRP A 82 10.09 -17.42 -1.70
C TRP A 82 9.98 -18.91 -2.03
N TYR A 83 8.79 -19.50 -1.85
CA TYR A 83 8.50 -20.92 -2.04
C TYR A 83 7.22 -21.10 -2.87
N PRO A 84 7.29 -20.98 -4.21
CA PRO A 84 6.11 -21.11 -5.07
C PRO A 84 5.31 -22.39 -4.88
N GLN A 85 5.98 -23.49 -4.49
CA GLN A 85 5.35 -24.78 -4.20
C GLN A 85 4.42 -24.78 -2.97
N THR A 86 4.57 -23.81 -2.05
CA THR A 86 3.66 -23.68 -0.90
C THR A 86 2.25 -23.23 -1.32
N GLY A 87 2.08 -22.73 -2.56
CA GLY A 87 0.77 -22.36 -3.10
C GLY A 87 -0.27 -23.48 -3.02
N GLU A 88 0.14 -24.74 -3.22
CA GLU A 88 -0.76 -25.90 -3.10
C GLU A 88 -1.22 -26.15 -1.66
N VAL A 89 -0.37 -25.83 -0.68
CA VAL A 89 -0.72 -25.89 0.74
C VAL A 89 -1.74 -24.81 1.06
N PHE A 90 -1.53 -23.57 0.62
CA PHE A 90 -2.52 -22.50 0.76
C PHE A 90 -3.87 -22.88 0.14
N ASP A 91 -3.88 -23.49 -1.05
CA ASP A 91 -5.11 -23.99 -1.68
C ASP A 91 -5.82 -25.03 -0.80
N ARG A 92 -5.08 -26.02 -0.26
CA ARG A 92 -5.62 -27.09 0.59
C ARG A 92 -6.27 -26.58 1.87
N PHE A 93 -5.68 -25.55 2.48
CA PHE A 93 -6.21 -24.90 3.69
C PHE A 93 -7.29 -23.83 3.39
N GLY A 94 -7.76 -23.72 2.14
CA GLY A 94 -8.86 -22.83 1.77
C GLY A 94 -8.43 -21.40 1.38
N PHE A 95 -7.14 -21.14 1.24
CA PHE A 95 -6.57 -19.83 0.90
C PHE A 95 -6.26 -19.67 -0.60
N GLY A 96 -6.99 -20.35 -1.49
CA GLY A 96 -6.65 -20.38 -2.92
C GLY A 96 -6.73 -19.03 -3.65
N ALA A 97 -7.38 -18.03 -3.04
CA ALA A 97 -7.34 -16.64 -3.51
C ALA A 97 -5.91 -16.08 -3.62
N ILE A 98 -4.95 -16.60 -2.85
CA ILE A 98 -3.53 -16.19 -2.88
C ILE A 98 -2.83 -16.54 -4.20
N ARG A 99 -3.37 -17.47 -4.99
CA ARG A 99 -2.82 -17.77 -6.32
C ARG A 99 -3.05 -16.64 -7.31
N ASN A 100 -4.16 -15.89 -7.16
CA ASN A 100 -4.42 -14.73 -8.00
C ASN A 100 -3.38 -13.63 -7.71
N PRO A 101 -2.54 -13.23 -8.69
CA PRO A 101 -1.49 -12.23 -8.49
C PRO A 101 -2.02 -10.88 -7.99
N ILE A 102 -3.24 -10.50 -8.35
CA ILE A 102 -3.87 -9.25 -7.91
C ILE A 102 -4.19 -9.35 -6.41
N LEU A 103 -4.89 -10.41 -5.99
CA LEU A 103 -5.27 -10.63 -4.58
C LEU A 103 -4.06 -10.85 -3.68
N ARG A 104 -3.01 -11.53 -4.19
CA ARG A 104 -1.72 -11.67 -3.51
C ARG A 104 -1.05 -10.32 -3.28
N ARG A 105 -1.10 -9.42 -4.28
CA ARG A 105 -0.49 -8.08 -4.21
C ARG A 105 -1.31 -7.06 -3.42
N THR A 106 -2.56 -7.33 -3.09
CA THR A 106 -3.41 -6.42 -2.30
C THR A 106 -3.62 -6.95 -0.88
N ILE A 107 -4.34 -8.06 -0.74
CA ILE A 107 -4.74 -8.62 0.57
C ILE A 107 -3.59 -9.45 1.16
N GLY A 108 -2.93 -10.28 0.34
CA GLY A 108 -1.85 -11.16 0.80
C GLY A 108 -0.63 -10.42 1.37
N ARG A 109 -0.46 -9.12 1.08
CA ARG A 109 0.66 -8.29 1.55
C ARG A 109 0.49 -7.74 2.96
N GLY A 110 -0.69 -7.84 3.55
CA GLY A 110 -0.99 -7.35 4.90
C GLY A 110 -1.30 -8.46 5.91
N VAL A 111 -1.24 -9.72 5.48
CA VAL A 111 -1.71 -10.87 6.26
C VAL A 111 -0.53 -11.79 6.54
N THR A 112 -0.19 -11.95 7.82
CA THR A 112 0.81 -12.93 8.27
C THR A 112 0.24 -14.34 8.23
N VAL A 113 1.09 -15.37 8.28
CA VAL A 113 0.66 -16.77 8.37
C VAL A 113 -0.23 -16.99 9.60
N ALA A 114 0.12 -16.43 10.76
CA ALA A 114 -0.72 -16.47 11.96
C ALA A 114 -2.10 -15.84 11.75
N ARG A 115 -2.14 -14.66 11.10
CA ARG A 115 -3.40 -13.97 10.81
C ARG A 115 -4.26 -14.78 9.84
N ALA A 116 -3.65 -15.39 8.81
CA ALA A 116 -4.36 -16.24 7.85
C ALA A 116 -4.99 -17.46 8.54
N SER A 117 -4.23 -18.17 9.38
CA SER A 117 -4.74 -19.31 10.15
C SER A 117 -5.89 -18.88 11.07
N SER A 118 -5.75 -17.77 11.80
CA SER A 118 -6.82 -17.24 12.65
C SER A 118 -8.09 -16.86 11.89
N LEU A 119 -7.96 -16.23 10.71
CA LEU A 119 -9.12 -15.86 9.87
C LEU A 119 -9.80 -17.07 9.22
N GLY A 120 -9.02 -18.09 8.86
CA GLY A 120 -9.50 -19.33 8.26
C GLY A 120 -10.00 -20.36 9.27
N GLY A 121 -9.78 -20.13 10.57
CA GLY A 121 -10.11 -21.12 11.61
C GLY A 121 -9.26 -22.39 11.52
N VAL A 122 -8.03 -22.28 11.00
CA VAL A 122 -7.10 -23.39 10.78
C VAL A 122 -6.09 -23.45 11.92
N ASP A 123 -5.70 -24.64 12.36
CA ASP A 123 -4.63 -24.81 13.35
C ASP A 123 -3.29 -24.27 12.82
N LEU A 124 -2.69 -23.33 13.56
CA LEU A 124 -1.48 -22.63 13.13
C LEU A 124 -0.28 -23.58 13.05
N GLU A 125 -0.16 -24.52 13.98
CA GLU A 125 0.99 -25.44 14.04
C GLU A 125 0.94 -26.45 12.90
N GLU A 126 -0.23 -27.03 12.62
CA GLU A 126 -0.45 -27.93 11.47
C GLU A 126 -0.19 -27.21 10.14
N PHE A 127 -0.64 -25.95 10.04
CA PHE A 127 -0.44 -25.15 8.85
C PHE A 127 1.04 -24.81 8.62
N LEU A 128 1.74 -24.35 9.66
CA LEU A 128 3.18 -24.07 9.59
C LEU A 128 3.99 -25.32 9.27
N ARG A 129 3.63 -26.47 9.84
CA ARG A 129 4.27 -27.75 9.53
C ARG A 129 4.13 -28.09 8.05
N SER A 130 2.90 -28.04 7.54
CA SER A 130 2.60 -28.32 6.13
C SER A 130 3.33 -27.36 5.17
N LEU A 131 3.40 -26.08 5.52
CA LEU A 131 4.15 -25.07 4.76
C LEU A 131 5.66 -25.37 4.74
N ASN A 132 6.25 -25.68 5.89
CA ASN A 132 7.68 -25.97 5.99
C ASN A 132 8.08 -27.30 5.32
N GLU A 133 7.20 -28.31 5.37
CA GLU A 133 7.37 -29.57 4.63
C GLU A 133 7.37 -29.33 3.12
N ALA A 134 6.38 -28.59 2.59
CA ALA A 134 6.31 -28.24 1.18
C ALA A 134 7.47 -27.33 0.73
N ALA A 135 7.90 -26.42 1.61
CA ALA A 135 9.04 -25.54 1.36
C ALA A 135 10.38 -26.29 1.25
N GLY A 136 10.45 -27.53 1.75
CA GLY A 136 11.70 -28.29 1.88
C GLY A 136 12.64 -27.70 2.95
N ALA A 137 12.14 -26.78 3.77
CA ALA A 137 12.86 -26.09 4.84
C ALA A 137 13.39 -27.05 5.93
N ASN A 138 12.80 -28.25 6.00
CA ASN A 138 13.15 -29.30 6.97
C ASN A 138 14.21 -30.31 6.47
N ARG A 139 14.81 -30.10 5.28
CA ARG A 139 15.70 -31.10 4.64
C ARG A 139 17.19 -30.68 4.61
N GLN A 140 17.58 -29.70 5.41
CA GLN A 140 18.97 -29.27 5.61
C GLN A 140 19.46 -29.59 7.02
N LEU A 141 19.41 -30.87 7.41
CA LEU A 141 20.25 -31.46 8.46
C LEU A 141 20.67 -32.84 8.01
#